data_AF-A0A9D1TIV5-F1
#
_entry.id   AF-A0A9D1TIV5-F1
#
_cell.length_a   1.000
_cell.length_b   1.000
_cell.length_c   1.000
_cell.angle_alpha   90.00
_cell.angle_beta   90.00
_cell.angle_gamma   90.00
#
_symmetry.space_group_name_H-M   'P 1'
#
loop_
_entity.id
_entity.type
_entity.pdbx_description
1 polymer ?
#
loop_
_entity_poly.entity_id
_entity_poly.type
_entity_poly.pdbx_seq_one_letter_code
_entity_poly.pdbx_strand_id
1 'polypeptide(L)'
;MIYTNYKISLLTFWAILIGIVILSVGSTYLLQSSMTEFTLSAPMYFYTPIVAGMVVTGVMPFMIKLGVTRFPIFLSLGTFLLIASILNAVVIQLIQAILKMFFDMNGRALVLRNGSSEFTINHIADLLPNSTFATEIIIDISITMLLSMVVFFISLIFYRYGKLIGFSFMGLIGVLFVFDMSNEGAVFQLLEYIVLHFEFSYFYYMFGLSIIVYLVSYIFMHRMTIKK
;
A
#
# COMPACT_ATOMS: atom_id res chain seq x y z
N MET A 1 24.20 8.19 -5.70
CA MET A 1 23.82 8.07 -4.27
C MET A 1 22.33 7.80 -4.10
N ILE A 2 21.43 8.65 -4.63
CA ILE A 2 19.96 8.47 -4.53
C ILE A 2 19.48 7.12 -5.08
N TYR A 3 19.88 6.75 -6.31
CA TYR A 3 19.55 5.45 -6.92
C TYR A 3 20.05 4.24 -6.12
N THR A 4 21.19 4.36 -5.44
CA THR A 4 21.77 3.27 -4.65
C THR A 4 20.92 2.99 -3.40
N ASN A 5 20.44 4.03 -2.73
CA ASN A 5 19.64 3.89 -1.51
C ASN A 5 18.26 3.26 -1.80
N TYR A 6 17.60 3.63 -2.91
CA TYR A 6 16.34 3.00 -3.30
C TYR A 6 16.50 1.55 -3.69
N LYS A 7 17.56 1.20 -4.43
CA LYS A 7 17.88 -0.18 -4.79
C LYS A 7 18.12 -1.04 -3.54
N ILE A 8 18.88 -0.53 -2.57
CA ILE A 8 19.13 -1.22 -1.31
C ILE A 8 17.81 -1.39 -0.54
N SER A 9 17.00 -0.34 -0.40
CA SER A 9 15.70 -0.42 0.29
C SER A 9 14.75 -1.44 -0.35
N LEU A 10 14.67 -1.47 -1.68
CA LEU A 10 13.89 -2.44 -2.44
C LEU A 10 14.41 -3.86 -2.19
N LEU A 11 15.71 -4.08 -2.30
CA LEU A 11 16.32 -5.40 -2.10
C LEU A 11 16.12 -5.89 -0.66
N THR A 12 16.34 -5.03 0.34
CA THR A 12 16.10 -5.36 1.75
C THR A 12 14.65 -5.73 2.00
N PHE A 13 13.70 -4.95 1.46
CA PHE A 13 12.28 -5.24 1.59
C PHE A 13 11.92 -6.61 1.00
N TRP A 14 12.32 -6.88 -0.25
CA TRP A 14 12.05 -8.17 -0.90
C TRP A 14 12.78 -9.34 -0.23
N ALA A 15 14.00 -9.14 0.27
CA ALA A 15 14.73 -10.16 1.01
C ALA A 15 14.00 -10.55 2.31
N ILE A 16 13.48 -9.56 3.04
CA ILE A 16 12.68 -9.80 4.24
C ILE A 16 11.37 -10.52 3.87
N LEU A 17 10.66 -10.03 2.85
CA LEU A 17 9.38 -10.61 2.42
C LEU A 17 9.55 -12.08 2.00
N ILE A 18 10.53 -12.37 1.14
CA ILE A 18 10.85 -13.74 0.70
C ILE A 18 11.31 -14.60 1.89
N GLY A 19 12.13 -14.05 2.79
CA GLY A 19 12.58 -14.75 3.99
C GLY A 19 11.40 -15.18 4.88
N ILE A 20 10.44 -14.28 5.11
CA ILE A 20 9.23 -14.60 5.87
C ILE A 20 8.40 -15.65 5.14
N VAL A 21 8.21 -15.55 3.82
CA VAL A 21 7.48 -16.56 3.04
C VAL A 21 8.13 -17.93 3.17
N ILE A 22 9.46 -18.02 3.05
CA ILE A 22 10.20 -19.28 3.19
C ILE A 22 10.05 -19.85 4.61
N LEU A 23 10.15 -19.01 5.65
CA LEU A 23 9.96 -19.42 7.03
C LEU A 23 8.52 -19.91 7.29
N SER A 24 7.52 -19.19 6.78
CA SER A 24 6.12 -19.57 6.90
C SER A 24 5.86 -20.91 6.21
N VAL A 25 6.27 -21.07 4.95
CA VAL A 25 6.15 -22.35 4.23
C VAL A 25 6.88 -23.46 4.96
N GLY A 26 8.15 -23.24 5.36
CA GLY A 26 8.95 -24.21 6.10
C GLY A 26 8.31 -24.65 7.42
N SER A 27 7.75 -23.71 8.17
CA SER A 27 7.03 -24.00 9.42
C SER A 27 5.80 -24.88 9.19
N THR A 28 5.03 -24.62 8.13
CA THR A 28 3.88 -25.45 7.72
C THR A 28 4.30 -26.88 7.35
N TYR A 29 5.47 -27.06 6.73
CA TYR A 29 5.99 -28.39 6.41
C TYR A 29 6.44 -29.17 7.65
N LEU A 30 7.13 -28.51 8.57
CA LEU A 30 7.74 -29.15 9.75
C LEU A 30 6.74 -29.42 10.87
N LEU A 31 5.77 -28.54 11.11
CA LEU A 31 4.90 -28.60 12.28
C LEU A 31 3.64 -29.44 12.08
N GLN A 32 3.32 -29.87 10.84
CA GLN A 32 2.22 -30.75 10.41
C GLN A 32 0.79 -30.48 10.98
N SER A 33 0.60 -29.50 11.87
CA SER A 33 -0.65 -29.29 12.62
C SER A 33 -0.93 -27.83 13.03
N SER A 34 -0.09 -26.87 12.64
CA SER A 34 -0.35 -25.46 12.94
C SER A 34 -1.01 -24.77 11.74
N MET A 35 -2.21 -24.22 11.95
CA MET A 35 -2.80 -23.21 11.07
C MET A 35 -1.85 -22.01 11.03
N THR A 36 -1.07 -21.91 9.96
CA THR A 36 -0.21 -20.76 9.69
C THR A 36 -0.91 -19.92 8.64
N GLU A 37 -1.53 -18.84 9.09
CA GLU A 37 -2.12 -17.83 8.21
C GLU A 37 -1.04 -16.82 7.83
N PHE A 38 -0.91 -16.52 6.53
CA PHE A 38 0.04 -15.53 6.07
C PHE A 38 -0.61 -14.55 5.09
N THR A 39 -0.48 -13.25 5.37
CA THR A 39 -1.02 -12.20 4.50
C THR A 39 0.12 -11.56 3.70
N LEU A 40 0.37 -12.06 2.49
CA LEU A 40 1.44 -11.59 1.62
C LEU A 40 1.22 -10.14 1.13
N SER A 41 -0.04 -9.72 0.99
CA SER A 41 -0.42 -8.41 0.45
C SER A 41 -0.21 -7.25 1.45
N ALA A 42 -0.33 -7.51 2.75
CA ALA A 42 -0.21 -6.47 3.78
C ALA A 42 1.15 -5.73 3.77
N PRO A 43 2.33 -6.39 3.77
CA PRO A 43 3.62 -5.70 3.68
C PRO A 43 3.74 -4.77 2.46
N MET A 44 3.10 -5.13 1.35
CA MET A 44 3.15 -4.38 0.10
C MET A 44 2.28 -3.12 0.14
N TYR A 45 1.17 -3.17 0.86
CA TYR A 45 0.35 -2.01 1.17
C TYR A 45 1.10 -0.95 1.98
N PHE A 46 2.14 -1.33 2.73
CA PHE A 46 3.00 -0.38 3.45
C PHE A 46 4.25 0.04 2.67
N TYR A 47 4.86 -0.86 1.89
CA TYR A 47 6.09 -0.55 1.17
C TYR A 47 5.91 0.53 0.10
N THR A 48 4.88 0.41 -0.75
CA THR A 48 4.65 1.37 -1.85
C THR A 48 4.44 2.80 -1.35
N PRO A 49 3.63 3.03 -0.28
CA PRO A 49 3.51 4.35 0.32
C PRO A 49 4.79 4.88 0.96
N ILE A 50 5.59 4.02 1.61
CA ILE A 50 6.90 4.44 2.15
C ILE A 50 7.80 4.96 1.02
N VAL A 51 7.84 4.25 -0.11
CA VAL A 51 8.58 4.71 -1.30
C VAL A 51 8.04 6.06 -1.78
N ALA A 52 6.72 6.25 -1.80
CA ALA A 52 6.11 7.54 -2.16
C ALA A 52 6.61 8.69 -1.26
N GLY A 53 6.71 8.45 0.05
CA GLY A 53 7.23 9.44 0.99
C GLY A 53 8.73 9.71 0.84
N MET A 54 9.53 8.67 0.59
CA MET A 54 10.97 8.81 0.32
C MET A 54 11.22 9.65 -0.94
N VAL A 55 10.43 9.42 -2.00
CA VAL A 55 10.56 10.15 -3.26
C VAL A 55 10.29 11.64 -3.09
N VAL A 56 9.31 12.02 -2.26
CA VAL A 56 9.04 13.43 -1.92
C VAL A 56 10.17 14.06 -1.13
N THR A 57 10.73 13.35 -0.15
CA THR A 57 11.75 13.93 0.73
C THR A 57 13.16 13.90 0.12
N GLY A 58 13.42 13.00 -0.83
CA GLY A 58 14.74 12.83 -1.47
C GLY A 58 14.83 13.32 -2.92
N VAL A 59 13.94 12.87 -3.80
CA VAL A 59 14.04 13.13 -5.26
C VAL A 59 13.53 14.51 -5.61
N MET A 60 12.38 14.90 -5.05
CA MET A 60 11.75 16.19 -5.35
C MET A 60 12.68 17.39 -5.07
N PRO A 61 13.34 17.52 -3.91
CA PRO A 61 14.20 18.67 -3.63
C PRO A 61 15.40 18.72 -4.56
N PHE A 62 15.91 17.55 -4.97
CA PHE A 62 17.01 17.44 -5.92
C PHE A 62 16.59 17.90 -7.33
N MET A 63 15.45 17.44 -7.85
CA MET A 63 14.94 17.88 -9.16
C MET A 63 14.62 19.37 -9.18
N ILE A 64 14.06 19.87 -8.07
CA ILE A 64 13.79 21.29 -7.88
C ILE A 64 15.10 22.12 -7.91
N LYS A 65 16.18 21.63 -7.27
CA LYS A 65 17.51 22.29 -7.27
C LYS A 65 18.17 22.28 -8.65
N LEU A 66 17.89 21.28 -9.48
CA LEU A 66 18.36 21.20 -10.87
C LEU A 66 17.57 22.13 -11.83
N GLY A 67 16.61 22.91 -11.34
CA GLY A 67 15.85 23.85 -12.15
C GLY A 67 14.70 23.22 -12.95
N VAL A 68 14.34 21.96 -12.68
CA VAL A 68 13.21 21.31 -13.35
C VAL A 68 11.90 21.99 -12.93
N THR A 69 11.03 22.26 -13.91
CA THR A 69 9.71 22.86 -13.66
C THR A 69 8.83 21.91 -12.85
N ARG A 70 7.93 22.47 -12.04
CA ARG A 70 7.14 21.69 -11.06
C ARG A 70 6.15 20.72 -11.72
N PHE A 71 5.62 21.08 -12.89
CA PHE A 71 4.61 20.27 -13.57
C PHE A 71 5.17 18.94 -14.13
N PRO A 72 6.32 18.91 -14.85
CA PRO A 72 6.97 17.66 -15.20
C PRO A 72 7.39 16.79 -14.01
N ILE A 73 7.87 17.40 -12.91
CA ILE A 73 8.17 16.67 -11.67
C ILE A 73 6.89 15.99 -11.17
N PHE A 74 5.80 16.75 -11.01
CA PHE A 74 4.51 16.22 -10.58
C PHE A 74 4.13 15.01 -11.44
N LEU A 75 3.97 15.21 -12.76
CA LEU A 75 3.53 14.17 -13.69
C LEU A 75 4.42 12.92 -13.64
N SER A 76 5.75 13.10 -13.62
CA SER A 76 6.70 11.97 -13.55
C SER A 76 6.54 11.15 -12.28
N LEU A 77 6.29 11.80 -11.13
CA LEU A 77 6.10 11.13 -9.85
C LEU A 77 4.77 10.40 -9.78
N GLY A 78 3.69 10.98 -10.31
CA GLY A 78 2.39 10.31 -10.36
C GLY A 78 2.42 9.06 -11.23
N THR A 79 2.98 9.18 -12.44
CA THR A 79 3.16 8.04 -13.34
C THR A 79 4.06 6.97 -12.72
N PHE A 80 5.14 7.36 -12.04
CA PHE A 80 5.99 6.42 -11.33
C PHE A 80 5.24 5.65 -10.24
N LEU A 81 4.45 6.34 -9.40
CA LEU A 81 3.68 5.69 -8.33
C LEU A 81 2.58 4.78 -8.86
N LEU A 82 1.93 5.17 -9.96
CA LEU A 82 0.95 4.34 -10.64
C LEU A 82 1.59 3.04 -11.18
N ILE A 83 2.71 3.17 -11.90
CA ILE A 83 3.44 2.01 -12.41
C ILE A 83 3.94 1.12 -11.26
N ALA A 84 4.47 1.71 -10.19
CA ALA A 84 4.93 0.97 -9.02
C ALA A 84 3.78 0.17 -8.36
N SER A 85 2.59 0.78 -8.23
CA SER A 85 1.41 0.12 -7.66
C SER A 85 0.95 -1.05 -8.53
N ILE A 86 0.92 -0.88 -9.86
CA ILE A 86 0.57 -1.94 -10.81
C ILE A 86 1.57 -3.10 -10.75
N LEU A 87 2.87 -2.80 -10.82
CA LEU A 87 3.91 -3.84 -10.78
C LEU A 87 3.87 -4.60 -9.46
N ASN A 88 3.69 -3.90 -8.34
CA ASN A 88 3.59 -4.53 -7.03
C ASN A 88 2.38 -5.46 -6.93
N ALA A 89 1.19 -5.01 -7.38
CA ALA A 89 0.00 -5.85 -7.41
C ALA A 89 0.20 -7.11 -8.26
N VAL A 90 0.76 -6.97 -9.47
CA VAL A 90 1.03 -8.11 -10.35
C VAL A 90 2.02 -9.09 -9.72
N VAL A 91 3.11 -8.61 -9.12
CA VAL A 91 4.12 -9.49 -8.50
C VAL A 91 3.53 -10.26 -7.33
N ILE A 92 2.72 -9.64 -6.47
CA ILE A 92 2.05 -10.31 -5.35
C ILE A 92 1.18 -11.44 -5.87
N GLN A 93 0.37 -11.16 -6.88
CA GLN A 93 -0.57 -12.14 -7.40
C GLN A 93 0.13 -13.29 -8.13
N LEU A 94 1.25 -13.01 -8.78
CA LEU A 94 2.12 -14.07 -9.32
C LEU A 94 2.72 -14.93 -8.20
N ILE A 95 3.22 -14.34 -7.12
CA ILE A 95 3.74 -15.09 -5.97
C ILE A 95 2.63 -15.95 -5.35
N GLN A 96 1.44 -15.37 -5.15
CA GLN A 96 0.30 -16.09 -4.60
C GLN A 96 -0.14 -17.25 -5.51
N ALA A 97 -0.17 -17.05 -6.83
CA ALA A 97 -0.46 -18.12 -7.79
C ALA A 97 0.59 -19.24 -7.78
N ILE A 98 1.88 -18.89 -7.69
CA ILE A 98 2.97 -19.87 -7.58
C ILE A 98 2.85 -20.67 -6.28
N LEU A 99 2.57 -20.01 -5.15
CA LEU A 99 2.35 -20.68 -3.87
C LEU A 99 1.14 -21.62 -3.97
N LYS A 100 0.01 -21.16 -4.54
CA LYS A 100 -1.18 -21.98 -4.77
C LYS A 100 -0.86 -23.27 -5.53
N MET A 101 -0.16 -23.14 -6.67
CA MET A 101 0.30 -24.28 -7.47
C MET A 101 1.20 -25.25 -6.68
N PHE A 102 2.13 -24.71 -5.88
CA PHE A 102 3.06 -25.54 -5.11
C PHE A 102 2.37 -26.38 -4.03
N PHE A 103 1.35 -25.84 -3.37
CA PHE A 103 0.61 -26.60 -2.36
C PHE A 103 -0.36 -27.63 -2.99
N ASP A 104 -1.05 -27.26 -4.07
CA ASP A 104 -1.94 -28.17 -4.81
C ASP A 104 -1.18 -29.42 -5.31
N MET A 105 0.02 -29.26 -5.84
CA MET A 105 0.86 -30.37 -6.32
C MET A 105 1.28 -31.36 -5.22
N ASN A 106 1.36 -30.90 -3.97
CA ASN A 106 1.79 -31.72 -2.84
C ASN A 106 0.62 -32.40 -2.11
N GLY A 107 -0.60 -32.34 -2.66
CA GLY A 107 -1.80 -32.96 -2.09
C GLY A 107 -2.24 -32.34 -0.76
N ARG A 108 -1.71 -31.15 -0.42
CA ARG A 108 -2.12 -30.37 0.74
C ARG A 108 -3.01 -29.26 0.21
N ALA A 109 -4.32 -29.36 0.46
CA ALA A 109 -5.23 -28.32 0.04
C ALA A 109 -4.88 -27.01 0.76
N LEU A 110 -5.09 -25.91 0.04
CA LEU A 110 -5.13 -24.56 0.59
C LEU A 110 -6.60 -24.17 0.68
N VAL A 111 -7.24 -24.40 1.82
CA VAL A 111 -8.59 -23.86 2.02
C VAL A 111 -8.49 -22.37 2.25
N LEU A 112 -8.87 -21.58 1.25
CA LEU A 112 -9.02 -20.11 1.29
C LEU A 112 -10.20 -19.65 2.16
N ARG A 113 -10.54 -20.36 3.24
CA ARG A 113 -11.74 -20.10 4.03
C ARG A 113 -11.55 -20.44 5.50
N ASN A 114 -11.73 -19.43 6.36
CA ASN A 114 -11.78 -19.55 7.82
C ASN A 114 -12.55 -20.82 8.24
N GLY A 115 -11.86 -21.83 8.74
CA GLY A 115 -12.51 -23.00 9.37
C GLY A 115 -11.85 -24.38 9.23
N SER A 116 -10.79 -24.58 8.46
CA SER A 116 -10.10 -25.88 8.37
C SER A 116 -8.58 -25.78 8.36
N SER A 117 -7.93 -26.84 8.84
CA SER A 117 -6.52 -26.99 9.24
C SER A 117 -5.49 -26.89 8.11
N GLU A 118 -5.54 -25.83 7.32
CA GLU A 118 -4.72 -25.66 6.12
C GLU A 118 -4.12 -24.25 6.04
N PHE A 119 -3.03 -24.12 5.28
CA PHE A 119 -2.32 -22.85 5.10
C PHE A 119 -3.22 -21.87 4.32
N THR A 120 -3.47 -20.68 4.86
CA THR A 120 -4.31 -19.67 4.21
C THR A 120 -3.46 -18.47 3.82
N ILE A 121 -3.55 -18.07 2.54
CA ILE A 121 -2.99 -16.79 2.09
C ILE A 121 -4.14 -15.80 2.13
N ASN A 122 -4.22 -15.02 3.20
CA ASN A 122 -5.28 -14.03 3.35
C ASN A 122 -5.03 -12.87 2.39
N HIS A 123 -5.99 -12.61 1.52
CA HIS A 123 -6.05 -11.46 0.65
C HIS A 123 -7.27 -10.60 1.03
N ILE A 124 -7.18 -9.27 0.94
CA ILE A 124 -8.36 -8.41 1.17
C ILE A 124 -9.47 -8.73 0.16
N ALA A 125 -9.09 -9.21 -1.02
CA ALA A 125 -10.03 -9.67 -2.04
C ALA A 125 -10.77 -10.95 -1.67
N ASP A 126 -10.27 -11.77 -0.73
CA ASP A 126 -10.96 -12.99 -0.28
C ASP A 126 -12.22 -12.67 0.54
N LEU A 127 -12.37 -11.41 0.98
CA LEU A 127 -13.61 -10.90 1.55
C LEU A 127 -14.72 -10.77 0.49
N LEU A 128 -14.40 -10.81 -0.81
CA LEU A 128 -15.40 -10.83 -1.88
C LEU A 128 -15.80 -12.28 -2.19
N PRO A 129 -17.11 -12.58 -2.30
CA PRO A 129 -17.58 -13.95 -2.55
C PRO A 129 -17.13 -14.55 -3.90
N ASN A 130 -16.76 -13.72 -4.89
CA ASN A 130 -16.36 -14.15 -6.23
C ASN A 130 -15.09 -13.40 -6.69
N SER A 131 -13.99 -13.53 -5.95
CA SER A 131 -12.70 -12.98 -6.39
C SER A 131 -12.15 -13.77 -7.58
N THR A 132 -11.72 -13.03 -8.60
CA THR A 132 -10.92 -13.52 -9.74
C THR A 132 -9.54 -12.89 -9.70
N PHE A 133 -8.56 -13.51 -10.34
CA PHE A 133 -7.20 -12.96 -10.46
C PHE A 133 -7.17 -11.48 -10.89
N ALA A 134 -8.04 -11.10 -11.83
CA ALA A 134 -8.13 -9.71 -12.29
C ALA A 134 -8.70 -8.76 -11.21
N THR A 135 -9.73 -9.20 -10.47
CA THR A 135 -10.30 -8.37 -9.40
C THR A 135 -9.34 -8.21 -8.23
N GLU A 136 -8.55 -9.25 -7.91
CA GLU A 136 -7.54 -9.18 -6.84
C GLU A 136 -6.45 -8.13 -7.17
N ILE A 137 -5.97 -8.11 -8.43
CA ILE A 137 -5.03 -7.10 -8.92
C ILE A 137 -5.63 -5.68 -8.81
N ILE A 138 -6.88 -5.49 -9.23
CA ILE A 138 -7.53 -4.16 -9.20
C ILE A 138 -7.67 -3.67 -7.76
N ILE A 139 -8.01 -4.56 -6.83
CA ILE A 139 -8.10 -4.27 -5.40
C ILE A 139 -6.75 -3.80 -4.86
N ASP A 140 -5.68 -4.54 -5.15
CA ASP A 140 -4.33 -4.20 -4.72
C ASP A 140 -3.85 -2.88 -5.28
N ILE A 141 -4.08 -2.62 -6.58
CA ILE A 141 -3.75 -1.35 -7.21
C ILE A 141 -4.48 -0.21 -6.50
N SER A 142 -5.78 -0.38 -6.25
CA SER A 142 -6.61 0.69 -5.66
C SER A 142 -6.15 1.04 -4.24
N ILE A 143 -5.87 0.03 -3.42
CA ILE A 143 -5.40 0.22 -2.04
C ILE A 143 -3.98 0.83 -2.03
N THR A 144 -3.04 0.22 -2.75
CA THR A 144 -1.64 0.68 -2.78
C THR A 144 -1.53 2.09 -3.35
N MET A 145 -2.30 2.42 -4.38
CA MET A 145 -2.34 3.74 -4.99
C MET A 145 -2.90 4.78 -4.01
N LEU A 146 -4.04 4.50 -3.36
CA LEU A 146 -4.64 5.42 -2.38
C LEU A 146 -3.68 5.71 -1.23
N LEU A 147 -3.13 4.66 -0.61
CA LEU A 147 -2.18 4.82 0.49
C LEU A 147 -0.93 5.59 0.04
N SER A 148 -0.44 5.33 -1.17
CA SER A 148 0.71 6.04 -1.73
C SER A 148 0.43 7.52 -1.93
N MET A 149 -0.77 7.88 -2.41
CA MET A 149 -1.17 9.28 -2.59
C MET A 149 -1.36 10.00 -1.26
N VAL A 150 -1.90 9.33 -0.25
CA VAL A 150 -2.03 9.88 1.10
C VAL A 150 -0.65 10.13 1.71
N VAL A 151 0.27 9.16 1.66
CA VAL A 151 1.63 9.33 2.20
C VAL A 151 2.41 10.35 1.39
N PHE A 152 2.25 10.40 0.07
CA PHE A 152 2.82 11.44 -0.79
C PHE A 152 2.36 12.83 -0.33
N PHE A 153 1.05 13.01 -0.15
CA PHE A 153 0.45 14.26 0.33
C PHE A 153 0.98 14.67 1.71
N ILE A 154 0.97 13.74 2.68
CA ILE A 154 1.53 13.98 4.01
C ILE A 154 3.01 14.38 3.91
N SER A 155 3.79 13.66 3.11
CA SER A 155 5.22 13.94 2.93
C SER A 155 5.47 15.33 2.35
N LEU A 156 4.57 15.83 1.48
CA LEU A 156 4.64 17.22 0.98
C LEU A 156 4.41 18.25 2.10
N ILE A 157 3.48 17.98 3.02
CA ILE A 157 3.24 18.83 4.20
C ILE A 157 4.49 18.89 5.07
N PHE A 158 5.07 17.73 5.40
CA PHE A 158 6.32 17.65 6.17
C PHE A 158 7.47 18.39 5.48
N TYR A 159 7.59 18.24 4.16
CA TYR A 159 8.63 18.92 3.39
C TYR A 159 8.47 20.44 3.42
N ARG A 160 7.25 20.96 3.25
CA ARG A 160 6.99 22.40 3.17
C ARG A 160 7.00 23.09 4.53
N TYR A 161 6.24 22.56 5.48
CA TYR A 161 5.98 23.20 6.77
C TYR A 161 6.93 22.71 7.86
N GLY A 162 7.75 21.70 7.58
CA GLY A 162 8.70 21.15 8.53
C GLY A 162 8.08 20.11 9.46
N LYS A 163 8.94 19.50 10.28
CA LYS A 163 8.59 18.36 11.14
C LYS A 163 7.53 18.70 12.19
N LEU A 164 7.63 19.86 12.84
CA LEU A 164 6.71 20.25 13.91
C LEU A 164 5.27 20.36 13.42
N ILE A 165 5.05 21.06 12.30
CA ILE A 165 3.71 21.19 11.70
C ILE A 165 3.24 19.85 11.14
N GLY A 166 4.11 19.07 10.51
CA GLY A 166 3.77 17.72 10.04
C GLY A 166 3.28 16.80 11.16
N PHE A 167 3.99 16.72 12.28
CA PHE A 167 3.57 15.92 13.43
C PHE A 167 2.31 16.47 14.09
N SER A 168 2.15 17.79 14.16
CA SER A 168 0.92 18.42 14.69
C SER A 168 -0.29 18.09 13.82
N PHE A 169 -0.12 18.10 12.49
CA PHE A 169 -1.16 17.72 11.54
C PHE A 169 -1.57 16.25 11.69
N MET A 170 -0.58 15.34 11.80
CA MET A 170 -0.84 13.92 12.06
C MET A 170 -1.54 13.69 13.41
N GLY A 171 -1.11 14.41 14.44
CA GLY A 171 -1.74 14.36 15.77
C GLY A 171 -3.19 14.83 15.72
N LEU A 172 -3.48 15.93 15.01
CA LEU A 172 -4.83 16.45 14.84
C LEU A 172 -5.73 15.46 14.07
N ILE A 173 -5.23 14.85 12.99
CA ILE A 173 -5.93 13.76 12.30
C ILE A 173 -6.23 12.62 13.27
N GLY A 174 -5.24 12.18 14.05
CA GLY A 174 -5.41 11.11 15.03
C GLY A 174 -6.49 11.43 16.08
N VAL A 175 -6.48 12.64 16.62
CA VAL A 175 -7.52 13.09 17.58
C VAL A 175 -8.90 13.12 16.93
N LEU A 176 -9.02 13.63 15.69
CA LEU A 176 -10.28 13.62 14.95
C LEU A 176 -10.78 12.20 14.73
N PHE A 177 -9.90 11.25 14.38
CA PHE A 177 -10.27 9.84 14.24
C PHE A 177 -10.77 9.24 15.56
N VAL A 178 -10.09 9.47 16.68
CA VAL A 178 -10.53 8.97 17.99
C VAL A 178 -11.89 9.55 18.37
N PHE A 179 -12.09 10.86 18.13
CA PHE A 179 -13.36 11.52 18.43
C PHE A 179 -14.49 11.02 17.53
N ASP A 180 -14.22 10.79 16.25
CA ASP A 180 -15.18 10.23 15.30
C ASP A 180 -15.56 8.79 15.71
N MET A 181 -14.59 7.93 16.02
CA MET A 181 -14.86 6.56 16.51
C MET A 181 -15.66 6.54 17.82
N SER A 182 -15.42 7.50 18.71
CA SER A 182 -16.12 7.55 20.01
C SER A 182 -17.58 7.99 19.92
N ASN A 183 -17.95 8.71 18.85
CA ASN A 183 -19.28 9.30 18.69
C ASN A 183 -20.08 8.66 17.55
N GLU A 184 -19.67 7.47 17.06
CA GLU A 184 -20.21 6.88 15.84
C GLU A 184 -20.24 7.91 14.70
N GLY A 185 -19.15 8.65 14.55
CA GLY A 185 -19.04 9.74 13.59
C GLY A 185 -19.11 9.26 12.14
N ALA A 186 -19.15 10.22 11.21
CA ALA A 186 -19.37 9.92 9.81
C ALA A 186 -18.30 9.01 9.21
N VAL A 187 -17.05 9.08 9.69
CA VAL A 187 -15.97 8.22 9.17
C VAL A 187 -16.11 6.80 9.71
N PHE A 188 -16.46 6.63 10.98
CA PHE A 188 -16.72 5.33 11.59
C PHE A 188 -17.93 4.63 10.95
N GLN A 189 -19.05 5.33 10.78
CA GLN A 189 -20.23 4.80 10.08
C GLN A 189 -19.91 4.42 8.63
N LEU A 190 -19.09 5.22 7.94
CA LEU A 190 -18.63 4.89 6.59
C LEU A 190 -17.79 3.62 6.59
N LEU A 191 -16.85 3.46 7.54
CA LEU A 191 -16.03 2.25 7.66
C LEU A 191 -16.87 1.02 7.97
N GLU A 192 -17.81 1.12 8.91
CA GLU A 192 -18.73 0.04 9.25
C GLU A 192 -19.59 -0.35 8.03
N TYR A 193 -20.14 0.63 7.32
CA TYR A 193 -20.92 0.41 6.12
C TYR A 193 -20.11 -0.29 5.02
N ILE A 194 -18.85 0.13 4.80
CA ILE A 194 -17.93 -0.49 3.84
C ILE A 194 -17.66 -1.95 4.23
N VAL A 195 -17.43 -2.24 5.51
CA VAL A 195 -17.15 -3.61 5.98
C VAL A 195 -18.38 -4.51 5.84
N LEU A 196 -19.57 -3.99 6.14
CA LEU A 196 -20.83 -4.74 6.07
C LEU A 196 -21.32 -4.96 4.64
N HIS A 197 -21.10 -4.00 3.74
CA HIS A 197 -21.56 -4.04 2.36
C HIS A 197 -20.38 -4.13 1.39
N PHE A 198 -19.39 -4.97 1.67
CA PHE A 198 -18.14 -5.02 0.93
C PHE A 198 -18.34 -5.43 -0.55
N GLU A 199 -18.46 -4.43 -1.43
CA GLU A 199 -18.64 -4.62 -2.86
C GLU A 199 -17.39 -4.28 -3.67
N PHE A 200 -17.27 -4.86 -4.86
CA PHE A 200 -16.18 -4.53 -5.77
C PHE A 200 -16.20 -3.07 -6.25
N SER A 201 -17.38 -2.44 -6.27
CA SER A 201 -17.59 -1.04 -6.67
C SER A 201 -16.77 -0.05 -5.84
N TYR A 202 -16.53 -0.33 -4.55
CA TYR A 202 -15.77 0.54 -3.65
C TYR A 202 -14.32 0.74 -4.07
N PHE A 203 -13.69 -0.25 -4.70
CA PHE A 203 -12.30 -0.13 -5.14
C PHE A 203 -12.14 0.86 -6.28
N TYR A 204 -13.13 0.98 -7.16
CA TYR A 204 -13.15 2.04 -8.17
C TYR A 204 -13.26 3.43 -7.53
N TYR A 205 -14.08 3.58 -6.48
CA TYR A 205 -14.16 4.83 -5.73
C TYR A 205 -12.85 5.15 -4.99
N MET A 206 -12.18 4.15 -4.39
CA MET A 206 -10.87 4.33 -3.77
C MET A 206 -9.81 4.75 -4.79
N PHE A 207 -9.79 4.13 -5.97
CA PHE A 207 -8.90 4.51 -7.04
C PHE A 207 -9.18 5.95 -7.52
N GLY A 208 -10.45 6.31 -7.73
CA GLY A 208 -10.85 7.67 -8.07
C GLY A 208 -10.43 8.70 -7.00
N LEU A 209 -10.62 8.37 -5.72
CA LEU A 209 -10.19 9.20 -4.59
C LEU A 209 -8.67 9.39 -4.60
N SER A 210 -7.89 8.35 -4.93
CA SER A 210 -6.43 8.47 -5.03
C SER A 210 -6.00 9.51 -6.06
N ILE A 211 -6.69 9.56 -7.22
CA ILE A 211 -6.44 10.57 -8.26
C ILE A 211 -6.80 11.96 -7.75
N ILE A 212 -7.93 12.12 -7.07
CA ILE A 212 -8.34 13.41 -6.50
C ILE A 212 -7.30 13.91 -5.49
N VAL A 213 -6.88 13.05 -4.55
CA VAL A 213 -5.84 13.39 -3.55
C VAL A 213 -4.54 13.79 -4.25
N TYR A 214 -4.15 13.07 -5.28
CA TYR A 214 -2.98 13.39 -6.08
C TYR A 214 -3.10 14.75 -6.77
N LEU A 215 -4.23 15.07 -7.41
CA LEU A 215 -4.44 16.38 -8.04
C LEU A 215 -4.44 17.52 -7.02
N VAL A 216 -5.05 17.34 -5.86
CA VAL A 216 -5.01 18.33 -4.76
C VAL A 216 -3.58 18.56 -4.26
N SER A 217 -2.75 17.51 -4.25
CA SER A 217 -1.35 17.60 -3.84
C SER A 217 -0.51 18.54 -4.73
N TYR A 218 -0.92 18.78 -5.98
CA TYR A 218 -0.28 19.74 -6.88
C TYR A 218 -0.26 21.17 -6.31
N ILE A 219 -1.31 21.58 -5.60
CA ILE A 219 -1.42 22.91 -4.99
C ILE A 219 -0.28 23.12 -3.97
N PHE A 220 0.08 22.07 -3.23
CA PHE A 220 1.15 22.12 -2.25
C PHE A 220 2.52 22.18 -2.93
N MET A 221 2.71 21.44 -4.03
CA MET A 221 3.95 21.42 -4.79
C MET A 221 4.25 22.75 -5.50
N HIS A 222 3.22 23.39 -6.06
CA HIS A 222 3.40 24.64 -6.80
C HIS A 222 3.99 25.76 -5.92
N ARG A 223 3.70 25.74 -4.62
CA ARG A 223 4.17 26.74 -3.65
C ARG A 223 5.49 26.36 -2.95
N MET A 224 6.20 25.33 -3.42
CA MET A 224 7.46 24.89 -2.81
C MET A 224 8.66 25.73 -3.26
N THR A 225 9.22 26.47 -2.32
CA THR A 225 10.49 27.18 -2.43
C THR A 225 11.61 26.39 -1.76
N ILE A 226 12.81 26.43 -2.34
CA ILE A 226 14.00 25.79 -1.78
C ILE A 226 14.36 26.54 -0.50
N LYS A 227 14.20 25.90 0.67
CA LYS A 227 14.86 26.37 1.89
C LYS A 227 16.34 25.96 1.79
N LYS A 228 17.23 26.93 2.01
CA LYS A 228 18.69 26.73 2.06
C LYS A 228 19.06 25.77 3.17
#